data_AF-A0A1A9V8N4-F1
#
_entry.id   AF-A0A1A9V8N4-F1
#
_cell.length_a   1.000
_cell.length_b   1.000
_cell.length_c   1.000
_cell.angle_alpha   90.00
_cell.angle_beta   90.00
_cell.angle_gamma   90.00
#
_symmetry.space_group_name_H-M   'P 1'
#
loop_
_entity.id
_entity.type
_entity.pdbx_description
1 polymer ?
#
loop_
_entity_poly.entity_id
_entity_poly.type
_entity_poly.pdbx_seq_one_letter_code
_entity_poly.pdbx_strand_id
1 'polypeptide(L)'
;MFTLHKNIGPEEIKSIQNLISIIQHDANTRKIYKCTVQCFKTFIVIVMIFIVYCVFCALVLVLLNTDIERTTGMLYPRESETREVASLDGLWNFVKSDIRNPTQGMRDKWYLDDLSRVRKTIPMPVPASYNDITTEHAIRDHVGTVWYDRKFFVPMSWLKNQRVWLRFGSVHYEAFVVSNVPANYPELFDEKQCA
;
A
#
# COMPACT_ATOMS: atom_id res chain seq x y z
N MET A 1 -92.35 34.16 -15.87
CA MET A 1 -91.31 33.11 -16.03
C MET A 1 -89.98 33.82 -15.97
N PHE A 2 -89.38 33.93 -14.77
CA PHE A 2 -88.19 34.74 -14.53
C PHE A 2 -86.95 33.87 -14.71
N THR A 3 -86.18 34.11 -15.77
CA THR A 3 -84.82 33.59 -15.91
C THR A 3 -83.87 34.75 -15.63
N LEU A 4 -83.40 34.85 -14.39
CA LEU A 4 -82.49 35.90 -13.96
C LEU A 4 -81.08 35.53 -14.39
N HIS A 5 -80.68 35.96 -15.59
CA HIS A 5 -79.33 35.75 -16.10
C HIS A 5 -78.38 36.70 -15.35
N LYS A 6 -77.68 36.20 -14.33
CA LYS A 6 -76.62 36.95 -13.66
C LYS A 6 -75.45 37.08 -14.66
N ASN A 7 -75.41 38.21 -15.37
CA ASN A 7 -74.28 38.55 -16.25
C ASN A 7 -73.07 38.86 -15.38
N ILE A 8 -72.13 37.91 -15.32
CA ILE A 8 -70.85 38.05 -14.63
C ILE A 8 -70.08 39.18 -15.31
N GLY A 9 -69.79 40.24 -14.57
CA GLY A 9 -69.07 41.40 -15.08
C GLY A 9 -67.59 41.08 -15.38
N PRO A 10 -66.94 41.81 -16.29
CA PRO A 10 -65.55 41.57 -16.67
C PRO A 10 -64.55 41.61 -15.49
N GLU A 11 -64.85 42.37 -14.44
CA GLU A 11 -64.07 42.43 -13.19
C GLU A 11 -64.18 41.13 -12.36
N GLU A 12 -65.35 40.50 -12.29
CA GLU A 12 -65.53 39.23 -11.59
C GLU A 12 -64.78 38.09 -12.31
N ILE A 13 -64.78 38.09 -13.65
CA ILE A 13 -64.02 37.13 -14.46
C ILE A 13 -62.51 37.29 -14.19
N LYS A 14 -62.01 38.52 -14.13
CA LYS A 14 -60.60 38.81 -13.85
C LYS A 14 -60.18 38.37 -12.44
N SER A 15 -61.06 38.54 -11.45
CA SER A 15 -60.86 38.06 -10.08
C SER A 15 -60.81 36.53 -10.00
N ILE A 16 -61.71 35.83 -10.69
CA ILE A 16 -61.73 34.36 -10.76
C ILE A 16 -60.48 33.84 -11.48
N GLN A 17 -60.06 34.47 -12.57
CA GLN A 17 -58.84 34.10 -13.28
C GLN A 17 -57.58 34.29 -12.42
N ASN A 18 -57.52 35.38 -11.64
CA ASN A 18 -56.44 35.59 -10.67
C ASN A 18 -56.45 34.52 -9.58
N LEU A 19 -57.61 34.18 -9.02
CA LEU A 19 -57.73 33.15 -7.99
C LEU A 19 -57.32 31.76 -8.51
N ILE A 20 -57.73 31.40 -9.73
CA ILE A 20 -57.33 30.17 -10.43
C ILE A 20 -55.82 30.14 -10.63
N SER A 21 -55.20 31.26 -11.04
CA SER A 21 -53.75 31.35 -11.24
C SER A 21 -52.98 31.15 -9.94
N ILE A 22 -53.46 31.70 -8.82
CA ILE A 22 -52.84 31.53 -7.48
C ILE A 22 -52.98 30.08 -7.01
N ILE A 23 -54.15 29.46 -7.20
CA ILE A 23 -54.38 28.05 -6.85
C ILE A 23 -53.53 27.11 -7.71
N GLN A 24 -53.40 27.39 -9.01
CA GLN A 24 -52.52 26.62 -9.90
C GLN A 24 -51.05 26.81 -9.57
N HIS A 25 -50.62 28.01 -9.18
CA HIS A 25 -49.26 28.27 -8.72
C HIS A 25 -48.96 27.46 -7.44
N ASP A 26 -49.81 27.55 -6.41
CA ASP A 26 -49.68 26.82 -5.14
C ASP A 26 -49.70 25.29 -5.33
N ALA A 27 -50.56 24.78 -6.24
CA ALA A 27 -50.58 23.38 -6.61
C ALA A 27 -49.29 22.92 -7.33
N ASN A 28 -48.74 23.74 -8.22
CA ASN A 28 -47.46 23.47 -8.89
C ASN A 28 -46.28 23.51 -7.91
N THR A 29 -46.24 24.47 -6.97
CA THR A 29 -45.19 24.54 -5.94
C THR A 29 -45.19 23.30 -5.03
N ARG A 30 -46.37 22.82 -4.62
CA ARG A 30 -46.48 21.56 -3.86
C ARG A 30 -46.03 20.34 -4.66
N LYS A 31 -46.30 20.29 -5.97
CA LYS A 31 -45.88 19.20 -6.85
C LYS A 31 -44.37 19.20 -7.07
N ILE A 32 -43.77 20.37 -7.26
CA ILE A 32 -42.32 20.55 -7.38
C ILE A 32 -41.62 20.15 -6.07
N TYR A 33 -42.09 20.61 -4.90
CA TYR A 33 -41.51 20.26 -3.60
C TYR A 33 -41.54 18.74 -3.34
N LYS A 34 -42.67 18.08 -3.65
CA LYS A 34 -42.77 16.61 -3.55
C LYS A 34 -41.79 15.90 -4.51
N CYS A 35 -41.61 16.41 -5.72
CA CYS A 35 -40.66 15.88 -6.70
C CYS A 35 -39.21 16.06 -6.24
N THR A 36 -38.83 17.25 -5.76
CA THR A 36 -37.46 17.53 -5.26
C THR A 36 -37.13 16.71 -4.02
N VAL A 37 -38.07 16.54 -3.09
CA VAL A 37 -37.87 15.69 -1.91
C VAL A 37 -37.76 14.22 -2.30
N GLN A 38 -38.54 13.75 -3.29
CA GLN A 38 -38.43 12.39 -3.79
C GLN A 38 -37.08 12.14 -4.47
N CYS A 39 -36.63 13.05 -5.34
CA CYS A 39 -35.30 12.99 -5.97
C CYS A 39 -34.17 13.00 -4.92
N PHE A 40 -34.27 13.82 -3.88
CA PHE A 40 -33.28 13.88 -2.81
C PHE A 40 -33.23 12.58 -1.99
N LYS A 41 -34.39 11.98 -1.69
CA LYS A 41 -34.44 10.65 -1.05
C LYS A 41 -33.80 9.57 -1.91
N THR A 42 -34.13 9.53 -3.19
CA THR A 42 -33.53 8.56 -4.13
C THR A 42 -32.02 8.76 -4.24
N PHE A 43 -31.55 10.01 -4.28
CA PHE A 43 -30.13 10.34 -4.30
C PHE A 43 -29.41 9.85 -3.04
N ILE A 44 -29.97 10.11 -1.85
CA ILE A 44 -29.41 9.61 -0.58
C ILE A 44 -29.33 8.08 -0.57
N VAL A 45 -30.39 7.38 -1.04
CA VAL A 45 -30.40 5.91 -1.08
C VAL A 45 -29.31 5.38 -2.02
N ILE A 46 -29.12 5.99 -3.20
CA ILE A 46 -28.05 5.61 -4.13
C ILE A 46 -26.66 5.82 -3.50
N VAL A 47 -26.46 6.95 -2.83
CA VAL A 47 -25.19 7.26 -2.12
C VAL A 47 -24.93 6.24 -1.02
N MET A 48 -25.95 5.84 -0.24
CA MET A 48 -25.82 4.82 0.80
C MET A 48 -25.47 3.45 0.22
N ILE A 49 -26.11 3.04 -0.88
CA ILE A 49 -25.79 1.78 -1.57
C ILE A 49 -24.36 1.81 -2.09
N PHE A 50 -23.92 2.93 -2.66
CA PHE A 50 -22.55 3.08 -3.15
C PHE A 50 -21.53 2.98 -2.01
N ILE A 51 -21.78 3.62 -0.88
CA ILE A 51 -20.90 3.54 0.30
C ILE A 51 -20.83 2.10 0.82
N VAL A 52 -21.97 1.40 0.92
CA VAL A 52 -22.01 -0.01 1.34
C VAL A 52 -21.23 -0.90 0.37
N TYR A 53 -21.35 -0.66 -0.94
CA TYR A 53 -20.58 -1.37 -1.95
C TYR A 53 -19.08 -1.11 -1.82
N CYS A 54 -18.65 0.15 -1.62
CA CYS A 54 -17.25 0.48 -1.39
C CYS A 54 -16.69 -0.20 -0.13
N VAL A 55 -17.45 -0.21 0.97
CA VAL A 55 -17.06 -0.88 2.21
C VAL A 55 -16.97 -2.39 2.00
N PHE A 56 -17.92 -3.00 1.29
CA PHE A 56 -17.89 -4.41 0.95
C PHE A 56 -16.68 -4.77 0.07
N CYS A 57 -16.39 -3.97 -0.97
CA CYS A 57 -15.21 -4.15 -1.79
C CYS A 57 -13.91 -4.02 -1.00
N ALA A 58 -13.80 -3.03 -0.11
CA ALA A 58 -12.64 -2.88 0.76
C ALA A 58 -12.47 -4.08 1.70
N LEU A 59 -13.56 -4.58 2.28
CA LEU A 59 -13.54 -5.76 3.15
C LEU A 59 -13.12 -7.01 2.38
N VAL A 60 -13.64 -7.20 1.17
CA VAL A 60 -13.23 -8.30 0.27
C VAL A 60 -11.75 -8.18 -0.08
N LEU A 61 -11.23 -6.99 -0.40
CA LEU A 61 -9.81 -6.79 -0.67
C LEU A 61 -8.92 -7.13 0.54
N VAL A 62 -9.36 -6.77 1.75
CA VAL A 62 -8.64 -7.13 2.99
C VAL A 62 -8.68 -8.63 3.24
N LEU A 63 -9.83 -9.28 3.01
CA LEU A 63 -10.00 -10.73 3.16
C LEU A 63 -9.28 -11.54 2.08
N LEU A 64 -9.09 -10.99 0.88
CA LEU A 64 -8.30 -11.60 -0.19
C LEU A 64 -6.79 -11.39 0.00
N ASN A 65 -6.37 -10.50 0.90
CA ASN A 65 -4.96 -10.23 1.17
C ASN A 65 -4.41 -11.09 2.33
N THR A 66 -4.95 -12.29 2.54
CA THR A 66 -4.61 -13.17 3.66
C THR A 66 -3.51 -14.16 3.31
N ASP A 67 -2.36 -13.69 2.81
CA ASP A 67 -1.18 -14.57 2.67
C ASP A 67 0.09 -13.81 3.08
N ILE A 68 0.12 -13.32 4.33
CA ILE A 68 1.41 -13.16 5.01
C ILE A 68 1.70 -14.55 5.59
N GLU A 69 2.45 -15.36 4.85
CA GLU A 69 3.05 -16.58 5.42
C GLU A 69 3.85 -16.15 6.65
N ARG A 70 3.33 -16.48 7.84
CA ARG A 70 4.04 -16.22 9.07
C ARG A 70 5.03 -17.35 9.26
N THR A 71 6.32 -17.08 9.04
CA THR A 71 7.42 -17.88 9.59
C THR A 71 7.10 -18.18 11.06
N THR A 72 6.83 -19.44 11.39
CA THR A 72 6.60 -19.85 12.78
C THR A 72 7.87 -20.46 13.34
N GLY A 73 8.56 -19.69 14.19
CA GLY A 73 9.65 -20.17 15.05
C GLY A 73 10.90 -19.29 15.06
N MET A 74 11.02 -18.40 16.05
CA MET A 74 12.22 -17.59 16.28
C MET A 74 13.36 -18.34 17.00
N LEU A 75 13.41 -19.67 16.89
CA LEU A 75 14.41 -20.49 17.58
C LEU A 75 15.80 -20.13 17.09
N TYR A 76 16.75 -19.95 17.99
CA TYR A 76 18.13 -19.65 17.62
C TYR A 76 18.72 -20.76 16.71
N PRO A 77 19.43 -20.44 15.62
CA PRO A 77 19.95 -21.45 14.70
C PRO A 77 21.01 -22.28 15.43
N ARG A 78 20.90 -23.59 15.33
CA ARG A 78 21.87 -24.54 15.88
C ARG A 78 22.02 -25.68 14.90
N GLU A 79 23.27 -26.09 14.67
CA GLU A 79 23.58 -27.27 13.87
C GLU A 79 23.02 -28.52 14.54
N SER A 80 22.49 -29.42 13.72
CA SER A 80 22.01 -30.74 14.13
C SER A 80 22.07 -31.69 12.94
N GLU A 81 21.74 -32.96 13.15
CA GLU A 81 21.64 -33.96 12.07
C GLU A 81 20.70 -33.54 10.93
N THR A 82 19.76 -32.63 11.19
CA THR A 82 18.74 -32.15 10.24
C THR A 82 18.87 -30.67 9.89
N ARG A 83 19.83 -29.94 10.48
CA ARG A 83 20.01 -28.49 10.27
C ARG A 83 21.47 -28.15 10.10
N GLU A 84 21.79 -27.52 8.99
CA GLU A 84 23.11 -26.94 8.71
C GLU A 84 23.04 -25.42 8.88
N VAL A 85 24.10 -24.81 9.41
CA VAL A 85 24.17 -23.35 9.61
C VAL A 85 25.46 -22.83 8.99
N ALA A 86 25.36 -21.99 7.97
CA ALA A 86 26.51 -21.26 7.44
C ALA A 86 26.43 -19.79 7.85
N SER A 87 27.48 -19.27 8.48
CA SER A 87 27.58 -17.85 8.78
C SER A 87 27.95 -17.05 7.52
N LEU A 88 27.29 -15.90 7.34
CA LEU A 88 27.60 -14.89 6.32
C LEU A 88 28.34 -13.69 6.92
N ASP A 89 29.03 -13.89 8.05
CA ASP A 89 29.87 -12.87 8.68
C ASP A 89 31.14 -12.62 7.86
N GLY A 90 31.72 -11.42 7.97
CA GLY A 90 32.91 -10.99 7.26
C GLY A 90 32.70 -9.67 6.51
N LEU A 91 33.39 -9.48 5.39
CA LEU A 91 33.32 -8.24 4.63
C LEU A 91 32.15 -8.24 3.65
N TRP A 92 31.41 -7.14 3.65
CA TRP A 92 30.31 -6.84 2.74
C TRP A 92 30.62 -5.55 1.97
N ASN A 93 30.10 -5.43 0.75
CA ASN A 93 30.12 -4.18 0.02
C ASN A 93 29.11 -3.21 0.64
N PHE A 94 29.54 -1.98 0.91
CA PHE A 94 28.71 -0.94 1.51
C PHE A 94 28.62 0.29 0.62
N VAL A 95 27.40 0.84 0.50
CA VAL A 95 27.13 2.13 -0.16
C VAL A 95 26.10 2.90 0.66
N LYS A 96 26.40 4.17 0.97
CA LYS A 96 25.40 5.12 1.48
C LYS A 96 24.62 5.76 0.34
N SER A 97 23.31 5.91 0.53
CA SER A 97 22.48 6.70 -0.39
C SER A 97 22.65 8.19 -0.11
N ASP A 98 22.21 9.05 -1.05
CA ASP A 98 22.14 10.49 -0.78
C ASP A 98 21.01 10.78 0.21
N ILE A 99 21.29 11.59 1.22
CA ILE A 99 20.31 12.03 2.24
C ILE A 99 19.14 12.78 1.58
N ARG A 100 19.40 13.53 0.50
CA ARG A 100 18.36 14.24 -0.26
C ARG A 100 17.47 13.30 -1.06
N ASN A 101 17.92 12.07 -1.31
CA ASN A 101 17.26 11.13 -2.19
C ASN A 101 17.46 9.66 -1.73
N PRO A 102 16.91 9.28 -0.56
CA PRO A 102 17.15 7.97 0.04
C PRO A 102 16.63 6.80 -0.82
N THR A 103 15.57 7.05 -1.61
CA THR A 103 14.93 6.03 -2.46
C THR A 103 15.61 5.85 -3.82
N GLN A 104 16.74 6.52 -4.08
CA GLN A 104 17.46 6.42 -5.35
C GLN A 104 17.80 4.97 -5.72
N GLY A 105 18.40 4.21 -4.81
CA GLY A 105 18.85 2.85 -5.14
C GLY A 105 17.72 1.89 -5.48
N MET A 106 16.52 2.13 -4.94
CA MET A 106 15.32 1.38 -5.31
C MET A 106 14.83 1.76 -6.71
N ARG A 107 14.77 3.06 -7.03
CA ARG A 107 14.32 3.55 -8.36
C ARG A 107 15.27 3.16 -9.48
N ASP A 108 16.57 3.29 -9.21
CA ASP A 108 17.65 2.96 -10.14
C ASP A 108 17.96 1.45 -10.15
N LYS A 109 17.22 0.67 -9.33
CA LYS A 109 17.29 -0.80 -9.25
C LYS A 109 18.71 -1.33 -9.02
N TRP A 110 19.44 -0.73 -8.08
CA TRP A 110 20.82 -1.12 -7.76
C TRP A 110 20.96 -2.60 -7.37
N TYR A 111 19.89 -3.21 -6.85
CA TYR A 111 19.82 -4.61 -6.47
C TYR A 111 19.81 -5.60 -7.65
N LEU A 112 19.67 -5.17 -8.90
CA LEU A 112 19.62 -6.07 -10.07
C LEU A 112 20.99 -6.54 -10.55
N ASP A 113 22.06 -5.83 -10.22
CA ASP A 113 23.44 -6.19 -10.56
C ASP A 113 24.32 -6.12 -9.30
N ASP A 114 25.59 -6.48 -9.43
CA ASP A 114 26.57 -6.33 -8.36
C ASP A 114 26.73 -4.85 -7.99
N LEU A 115 26.60 -4.53 -6.70
CA LEU A 115 26.63 -3.16 -6.21
C LEU A 115 27.93 -2.45 -6.56
N SER A 116 29.05 -3.19 -6.62
CA SER A 116 30.37 -2.68 -7.00
C SER A 116 30.47 -2.24 -8.46
N ARG A 117 29.57 -2.73 -9.34
CA ARG A 117 29.49 -2.33 -10.75
C ARG A 117 28.63 -1.09 -10.94
N VAL A 118 27.63 -0.91 -10.08
CA VAL A 118 26.68 0.21 -10.16
C VAL A 118 27.20 1.45 -9.43
N ARG A 119 27.90 1.27 -8.31
CA ARG A 119 28.39 2.33 -7.42
C ARG A 119 29.78 2.01 -6.89
N LYS A 120 30.51 3.05 -6.48
CA LYS A 120 31.75 2.87 -5.72
C LYS A 120 31.41 2.35 -4.33
N THR A 121 31.82 1.11 -4.04
CA THR A 121 31.59 0.44 -2.75
C THR A 121 32.76 0.65 -1.79
N ILE A 122 32.48 0.49 -0.49
CA ILE A 122 33.46 0.44 0.58
C ILE A 122 33.32 -0.93 1.26
N PRO A 123 34.41 -1.68 1.53
CA PRO A 123 34.30 -2.91 2.30
C PRO A 123 33.95 -2.59 3.76
N MET A 124 32.90 -3.24 4.29
CA MET A 124 32.40 -3.03 5.64
C MET A 124 32.28 -4.38 6.37
N PRO A 125 32.79 -4.50 7.61
CA PRO A 125 32.66 -5.74 8.37
C PRO A 125 31.23 -5.93 8.89
N VAL A 126 30.79 -7.17 8.92
CA VAL A 126 29.54 -7.64 9.53
C VAL A 126 29.88 -8.84 10.42
N PRO A 127 29.47 -8.87 11.70
CA PRO A 127 28.62 -7.89 12.38
C PRO A 127 29.42 -6.67 12.89
N ALA A 128 29.02 -5.47 12.49
CA ALA A 128 29.49 -4.21 13.07
C ALA A 128 28.53 -3.06 12.72
N SER A 129 28.49 -2.03 13.56
CA SER A 129 27.87 -0.75 13.18
C SER A 129 28.82 0.00 12.25
N TYR A 130 28.35 0.51 11.11
CA TYR A 130 29.19 1.21 10.14
C TYR A 130 29.69 2.57 10.61
N ASN A 131 29.04 3.17 11.62
CA ASN A 131 29.29 4.54 12.06
C ASN A 131 30.75 4.77 12.49
N ASP A 132 31.36 3.77 13.14
CA ASP A 132 32.68 3.89 13.76
C ASP A 132 33.79 3.16 12.99
N ILE A 133 33.48 2.57 11.84
CA ILE A 133 34.46 1.83 11.03
C ILE A 133 35.32 2.75 10.19
N THR A 134 34.70 3.77 9.60
CA THR A 134 35.39 4.71 8.70
C THR A 134 35.71 6.01 9.42
N THR A 135 36.73 6.73 8.93
CA THR A 135 37.09 8.05 9.45
C THR A 135 36.28 9.19 8.84
N GLU A 136 35.36 8.91 7.91
CA GLU A 136 34.59 9.93 7.20
C GLU A 136 33.38 10.38 8.02
N HIS A 137 33.36 11.65 8.43
CA HIS A 137 32.24 12.25 9.16
C HIS A 137 30.90 12.08 8.45
N ALA A 138 30.89 12.14 7.11
CA ALA A 138 29.69 11.99 6.31
C ALA A 138 29.17 10.53 6.23
N ILE A 139 29.90 9.54 6.75
CA ILE A 139 29.39 8.17 6.97
C ILE A 139 28.94 8.02 8.42
N ARG A 140 29.75 8.50 9.37
CA ARG A 140 29.44 8.43 10.81
C ARG A 140 28.11 9.09 11.17
N ASP A 141 27.88 10.28 10.63
CA ASP A 141 26.70 11.10 10.94
C ASP A 141 25.58 10.91 9.89
N HIS A 142 25.65 9.84 9.07
CA HIS A 142 24.69 9.56 8.02
C HIS A 142 23.34 9.09 8.58
N VAL A 143 22.26 9.74 8.16
CA VAL A 143 20.89 9.32 8.45
C VAL A 143 20.18 9.10 7.12
N GLY A 144 19.91 7.84 6.77
CA GLY A 144 19.30 7.47 5.50
C GLY A 144 19.45 6.00 5.18
N THR A 145 19.09 5.65 3.94
CA THR A 145 19.16 4.28 3.44
C THR A 145 20.60 3.90 3.10
N VAL A 146 21.08 2.83 3.71
CA VAL A 146 22.37 2.21 3.39
C VAL A 146 22.15 0.87 2.69
N TRP A 147 23.09 0.53 1.82
CA TRP A 147 23.06 -0.70 1.03
C TRP A 147 24.22 -1.59 1.43
N TYR A 148 23.90 -2.85 1.67
CA TYR A 148 24.85 -3.92 1.91
C TYR A 148 24.69 -4.98 0.82
N ASP A 149 25.79 -5.43 0.26
CA ASP A 149 25.82 -6.51 -0.75
C ASP A 149 26.90 -7.54 -0.40
N ARG A 150 26.55 -8.81 -0.53
CA ARG A 150 27.47 -9.94 -0.35
C ARG A 150 27.09 -11.09 -1.26
N LYS A 151 28.11 -11.63 -1.92
CA LYS A 151 28.05 -12.89 -2.64
C LYS A 151 28.53 -14.02 -1.75
N PHE A 152 27.81 -15.13 -1.77
CA PHE A 152 28.17 -16.35 -1.07
C PHE A 152 27.80 -17.56 -1.91
N PHE A 153 28.42 -18.69 -1.60
CA PHE A 153 28.17 -19.95 -2.29
C PHE A 153 27.20 -20.79 -1.47
N VAL A 154 26.21 -21.35 -2.15
CA VAL A 154 25.26 -22.30 -1.56
C VAL A 154 25.69 -23.71 -1.94
N PRO A 155 25.96 -24.61 -0.97
CA PRO A 155 26.28 -26.00 -1.27
C PRO A 155 25.17 -26.69 -2.08
N MET A 156 25.56 -27.52 -3.06
CA MET A 156 24.61 -28.25 -3.90
C MET A 156 23.70 -29.22 -3.10
N SER A 157 24.13 -29.62 -1.90
CA SER A 157 23.33 -30.43 -0.97
C SER A 157 22.05 -29.72 -0.52
N TRP A 158 22.10 -28.39 -0.35
CA TRP A 158 20.95 -27.59 0.11
C TRP A 158 19.87 -27.47 -0.97
N LEU A 159 20.25 -27.62 -2.23
CA LEU A 159 19.33 -27.54 -3.37
C LEU A 159 18.40 -28.75 -3.46
N LYS A 160 18.68 -29.84 -2.74
CA LYS A 160 17.92 -31.09 -2.80
C LYS A 160 17.13 -31.29 -1.51
N ASN A 161 15.81 -31.05 -1.58
CA ASN A 161 14.85 -31.34 -0.51
C ASN A 161 15.16 -30.69 0.85
N GLN A 162 15.86 -29.55 0.87
CA GLN A 162 16.07 -28.76 2.09
C GLN A 162 15.48 -27.36 1.92
N ARG A 163 14.94 -26.83 3.01
CA ARG A 163 14.46 -25.45 3.07
C ARG A 163 15.61 -24.55 3.47
N VAL A 164 15.91 -23.53 2.65
CA VAL A 164 17.01 -22.59 2.93
C VAL A 164 16.46 -21.27 3.43
N TRP A 165 16.93 -20.86 4.60
CA TRP A 165 16.44 -19.70 5.34
C TRP A 165 17.56 -18.69 5.47
N LEU A 166 17.28 -17.43 5.16
CA LEU A 166 18.22 -16.34 5.43
C LEU A 166 17.77 -15.62 6.71
N ARG A 167 18.60 -15.72 7.76
CA ARG A 167 18.34 -15.10 9.06
C ARG A 167 19.27 -13.92 9.30
N PHE A 168 18.68 -12.78 9.66
CA PHE A 168 19.41 -11.64 10.18
C PHE A 168 19.24 -11.56 11.70
N GLY A 169 20.36 -11.46 12.42
CA GLY A 169 20.33 -11.36 13.89
C GLY A 169 19.70 -10.05 14.37
N SER A 170 20.00 -8.95 13.68
CA SER A 170 19.37 -7.64 13.86
C SER A 170 19.71 -6.77 12.65
N VAL A 171 18.76 -5.93 12.22
CA VAL A 171 18.96 -4.89 11.20
C VAL A 171 18.21 -3.65 11.67
N HIS A 172 18.74 -2.46 11.37
CA HIS A 172 18.24 -1.21 11.96
C HIS A 172 17.95 -0.16 10.88
N TYR A 173 16.81 0.54 10.85
CA TYR A 173 15.52 0.34 11.57
C TYR A 173 14.52 -0.49 10.75
N GLU A 174 14.74 -0.59 9.45
CA GLU A 174 13.92 -1.31 8.47
C GLU A 174 14.87 -1.91 7.43
N ALA A 175 14.53 -3.09 6.93
CA ALA A 175 15.38 -3.82 5.99
C ALA A 175 14.57 -4.30 4.80
N PHE A 176 15.07 -4.03 3.60
CA PHE A 176 14.61 -4.65 2.37
C PHE A 176 15.68 -5.61 1.87
N VAL A 177 15.36 -6.90 1.87
CA VAL A 177 16.33 -7.94 1.53
C VAL A 177 16.02 -8.50 0.15
N VAL A 178 16.93 -8.30 -0.80
CA VAL A 178 16.86 -8.87 -2.15
C VAL A 178 17.91 -9.97 -2.30
N SER A 179 17.54 -11.06 -2.96
CA SER A 179 18.43 -12.19 -3.22
C SER A 179 18.36 -12.51 -4.70
N ASN A 180 19.48 -12.41 -5.40
CA ASN A 180 19.56 -12.77 -6.80
C ASN A 180 20.02 -14.22 -6.91
N VAL A 181 19.05 -15.12 -7.13
CA VAL A 181 19.33 -16.53 -7.37
C VAL A 181 19.40 -16.77 -8.87
N PRO A 182 20.36 -17.56 -9.39
CA PRO A 182 20.39 -17.94 -10.80
C PRO A 182 19.05 -18.56 -11.23
N ALA A 183 18.65 -18.30 -12.48
CA ALA A 183 17.36 -18.75 -13.03
C ALA A 183 17.10 -20.26 -12.94
N ASN A 184 18.15 -21.07 -12.75
CA ASN A 184 18.06 -22.52 -12.58
C ASN A 184 17.53 -22.95 -11.20
N TYR A 185 17.42 -22.04 -10.23
CA TYR A 185 16.95 -22.32 -8.86
C TYR A 185 15.98 -21.23 -8.37
N PRO A 186 14.79 -21.08 -9.00
CA PRO A 186 13.89 -19.97 -8.72
C PRO A 186 13.33 -19.93 -7.28
N GLU A 187 13.32 -21.07 -6.59
CA GLU A 187 12.71 -21.24 -5.25
C GLU A 187 13.76 -21.54 -4.17
N LEU A 188 15.02 -21.15 -4.36
CA LEU A 188 16.08 -21.52 -3.42
C LEU A 188 15.84 -21.00 -2.00
N PHE A 189 15.29 -19.80 -1.86
CA PHE A 189 15.02 -19.21 -0.56
C PHE A 189 13.51 -19.13 -0.34
N ASP A 190 13.01 -19.94 0.59
CA ASP A 190 11.59 -19.96 0.95
C ASP A 190 11.20 -18.69 1.73
N GLU A 191 12.09 -18.19 2.61
CA GLU A 191 11.73 -17.09 3.50
C GLU A 191 12.96 -16.29 3.98
N LYS A 192 12.79 -14.96 4.10
CA LYS A 192 13.80 -14.04 4.62
C LYS A 192 13.31 -13.50 5.95
N GLN A 193 13.96 -13.89 7.04
CA GLN A 193 13.51 -13.54 8.38
C GLN A 193 14.51 -12.59 9.05
N CYS A 194 14.00 -11.43 9.48
CA CYS A 194 14.69 -10.56 10.42
C CYS A 194 14.14 -10.86 11.82
N ALA A 195 15.02 -11.11 12.79
CA ALA A 195 14.65 -11.26 14.19
C ALA A 195 14.48 -9.91 14.89
#